data_AF-A0A8D9BDC5-F1
#
_entry.id   AF-A0A8D9BDC5-F1
#
_cell.length_a   1.000
_cell.length_b   1.000
_cell.length_c   1.000
_cell.angle_alpha   90.00
_cell.angle_beta   90.00
_cell.angle_gamma   90.00
#
_symmetry.space_group_name_H-M   'P 1'
#
loop_
_entity.id
_entity.type
_entity.pdbx_description
1 polymer ?
#
loop_
_entity_poly.entity_id
_entity_poly.type
_entity_poly.pdbx_seq_one_letter_code
_entity_poly.pdbx_strand_id
1 'polypeptide(L)'
;MVAMTALDLSRRRGPVLNHLARLESWYDLTMTLTPLLVTLRLNSGSQTSSPISCVPHEYNLDMETKLGDKWAGHIQSLRINFQTYLLNMNHGTNQSGTVPHHMVNVLFDSGDLTEISRPIDNEALYLPCFSNSERWTLELTVNPVSRCGVLVFIPSRVSTSVSSYILLTLQDNQLTLRLRTEVIVRETRVPCDRSNDWLLITMDRTEDTYGISVNGRPRTEIFSSTTLNSEETRVNIACSGNMIVGAVPRSYKAQLSLDLSNDQILLPLKGTLASIVLNNRSIDLLGVLSQKQTAPYQYSGYATSSASKYTELSIVQGSPLVLNCPTTRPLSAHTDQHLAHAEWLLMDMPIFNNTSTLCNITENNLMTSLRCTSRTKFDLTGFYSCYRGPGFDSPSVVFSYGVYVHDENLDSLQSFTHTPLSLLLAVLVTLCVWLLVELIVDLSRGYGLFRADLLPEESARLLHDYMKSEEVARLKKVT
;
A
#
# COMPACT_ATOMS: atom_id res chain seq x y z
N MET A 1 35.72 -14.45 13.44
CA MET A 1 35.58 -13.15 12.74
C MET A 1 34.27 -13.17 11.96
N VAL A 2 33.25 -12.45 12.40
CA VAL A 2 31.95 -12.36 11.70
C VAL A 2 31.92 -10.99 11.03
N ALA A 3 32.01 -10.96 9.71
CA ALA A 3 31.74 -9.75 8.93
C ALA A 3 30.33 -9.91 8.34
N MET A 4 29.41 -9.09 8.82
CA MET A 4 28.01 -9.08 8.41
C MET A 4 27.77 -7.70 7.78
N THR A 5 27.41 -7.62 6.51
CA THR A 5 26.95 -6.35 5.95
C THR A 5 25.44 -6.30 6.16
N ALA A 6 24.98 -5.55 7.16
CA ALA A 6 23.57 -5.46 7.51
C ALA A 6 23.16 -4.01 7.71
N LEU A 7 21.99 -3.65 7.17
CA LEU A 7 21.32 -2.38 7.46
C LEU A 7 20.81 -2.42 8.92
N ASP A 8 21.27 -1.51 9.77
CA ASP A 8 20.88 -1.48 11.18
C ASP A 8 19.57 -0.69 11.37
N LEU A 9 18.59 -1.36 11.98
CA LEU A 9 17.42 -0.77 12.61
C LEU A 9 17.23 -1.48 13.95
N SER A 10 18.07 -1.20 14.95
CA SER A 10 17.74 -1.63 16.31
C SER A 10 18.32 -0.80 17.47
N ARG A 11 17.38 -0.31 18.28
CA ARG A 11 17.25 -0.51 19.74
C ARG A 11 18.35 -1.38 20.41
N ARG A 12 19.29 -0.79 21.17
CA ARG A 12 19.58 -1.10 22.61
C ARG A 12 20.71 -0.26 23.24
N ARG A 13 20.62 -0.21 24.57
CA ARG A 13 21.42 0.52 25.58
C ARG A 13 22.93 0.20 25.55
N GLY A 14 23.78 1.23 25.62
CA GLY A 14 25.23 1.15 25.81
C GLY A 14 25.97 2.34 25.18
N PRO A 15 27.14 2.76 25.68
CA PRO A 15 27.59 4.15 25.54
C PRO A 15 28.04 4.51 24.12
N VAL A 16 27.39 5.55 23.58
CA VAL A 16 27.91 6.58 22.66
C VAL A 16 28.89 6.08 21.58
N LEU A 17 28.34 5.54 20.49
CA LEU A 17 28.98 5.59 19.18
C LEU A 17 28.61 6.95 18.53
N ASN A 18 29.57 7.89 18.51
CA ASN A 18 29.40 9.26 18.02
C ASN A 18 29.39 9.40 16.48
N HIS A 19 29.08 8.34 15.73
CA HIS A 19 28.92 8.43 14.27
C HIS A 19 27.61 7.77 13.85
N LEU A 20 26.62 8.62 13.59
CA LEU A 20 25.24 8.30 13.27
C LEU A 20 25.13 7.42 12.02
N ALA A 21 24.56 6.21 12.18
CA ALA A 21 24.10 5.42 11.07
C ALA A 21 22.86 6.11 10.43
N ARG A 22 22.97 6.53 9.18
CA ARG A 22 21.86 6.93 8.30
C ARG A 22 21.05 5.71 7.85
N LEU A 23 19.74 5.75 8.03
CA LEU A 23 18.83 4.61 7.80
C LEU A 23 18.65 4.13 6.35
N GLU A 24 19.27 4.80 5.37
CA GLU A 24 19.14 4.49 3.94
C GLU A 24 20.52 4.28 3.29
N SER A 25 21.48 3.69 4.02
CA SER A 25 22.83 3.46 3.51
C SER A 25 23.30 2.04 3.82
N TRP A 26 24.15 1.51 2.97
CA TRP A 26 24.81 0.23 3.23
C TRP A 26 25.82 0.37 4.37
N TYR A 27 25.82 -0.60 5.27
CA TYR A 27 26.77 -0.68 6.38
C TYR A 27 27.54 -1.99 6.36
N ASP A 28 28.84 -1.88 6.64
CA ASP A 28 29.72 -3.00 6.89
C ASP A 28 29.90 -3.18 8.40
N LEU A 29 29.26 -4.19 8.98
CA LEU A 29 29.46 -4.55 10.38
C LEU A 29 30.55 -5.63 10.48
N THR A 30 31.63 -5.32 11.17
CA THR A 30 32.67 -6.30 11.50
C THR A 30 32.70 -6.54 13.00
N MET A 31 32.42 -7.78 13.40
CA MET A 31 32.53 -8.23 14.77
C MET A 31 33.69 -9.23 14.91
N THR A 32 34.56 -8.99 15.87
CA THR A 32 35.59 -9.97 16.26
C THR A 32 35.40 -10.39 17.71
N LEU A 33 35.53 -11.69 17.93
CA LEU A 33 35.44 -12.29 19.24
C LEU A 33 36.76 -12.98 19.53
N THR A 34 37.38 -12.62 20.63
CA THR A 34 38.60 -13.27 21.15
C THR A 34 38.30 -13.79 22.57
N PRO A 35 39.15 -14.63 23.17
CA PRO A 35 38.94 -15.09 24.54
C PRO A 35 38.84 -13.96 25.58
N LEU A 36 39.38 -12.77 25.28
CA LEU A 36 39.51 -11.66 26.23
C LEU A 36 38.55 -10.50 25.94
N LEU A 37 38.21 -10.27 24.67
CA LEU A 37 37.45 -9.11 24.26
C LEU A 37 36.58 -9.37 23.03
N VAL A 38 35.47 -8.63 22.95
CA VAL A 38 34.64 -8.47 21.76
C VAL A 38 34.95 -7.12 21.15
N THR A 39 35.14 -7.07 19.84
CA THR A 39 35.21 -5.81 19.09
C THR A 39 34.08 -5.73 18.08
N LEU A 40 33.53 -4.53 17.94
CA LEU A 40 32.54 -4.19 16.94
C LEU A 40 33.04 -2.97 16.19
N ARG A 41 32.97 -3.04 14.87
CA ARG A 41 33.30 -1.94 13.97
C ARG A 41 32.18 -1.80 12.96
N LEU A 42 31.67 -0.56 12.82
CA LEU A 42 30.72 -0.19 11.78
C LEU A 42 31.46 0.61 10.70
N ASN A 43 31.37 0.17 9.45
CA ASN A 43 32.09 0.71 8.29
C ASN A 43 33.61 0.79 8.52
N SER A 44 34.24 1.80 7.94
CA SER A 44 35.63 2.16 8.21
C SER A 44 35.81 2.96 9.51
N GLY A 45 34.76 3.14 10.33
CA GLY A 45 34.75 3.99 11.52
C GLY A 45 35.55 3.47 12.71
N SER A 46 35.46 4.19 13.84
CA SER A 46 36.12 3.85 15.11
C SER A 46 35.61 2.51 15.65
N GLN A 47 36.55 1.68 16.11
CA GLN A 47 36.26 0.38 16.70
C GLN A 47 35.87 0.53 18.17
N THR A 48 34.76 -0.09 18.58
CA THR A 48 34.36 -0.23 19.98
C THR A 48 34.78 -1.61 20.48
N SER A 49 35.36 -1.70 21.67
CA SER A 49 35.75 -2.97 22.29
C SER A 49 35.24 -3.10 23.71
N SER A 50 34.78 -4.29 24.09
CA SER A 50 34.37 -4.63 25.46
C SER A 50 35.08 -5.90 25.91
N PRO A 51 35.59 -5.98 27.15
CA PRO A 51 36.09 -7.24 27.70
C PRO A 51 34.94 -8.23 27.88
N ILE A 52 35.27 -9.53 27.83
CA ILE A 52 34.32 -10.61 28.12
C ILE A 52 34.48 -11.01 29.58
N SER A 53 33.38 -11.00 30.34
CA SER A 53 33.38 -11.32 31.77
C SER A 53 33.71 -12.79 32.07
N CYS A 54 33.51 -13.67 31.10
CA CYS A 54 33.74 -15.10 31.19
C CYS A 54 34.52 -15.58 29.95
N VAL A 55 35.69 -16.19 30.15
CA VAL A 55 36.51 -16.73 29.05
C VAL A 55 35.91 -18.09 28.63
N PRO A 56 35.25 -18.19 27.46
CA PRO A 56 34.73 -19.47 26.99
C PRO A 56 35.92 -20.38 26.66
N HIS A 57 35.89 -21.63 27.15
CA HIS A 57 36.93 -22.62 26.84
C HIS A 57 36.80 -23.14 25.41
N GLU A 58 35.56 -23.27 24.89
CA GLU A 58 35.26 -23.71 23.53
C GLU A 58 34.02 -22.97 23.00
N TYR A 59 33.99 -22.74 21.68
CA TYR A 59 32.83 -22.19 20.99
C TYR A 59 32.10 -23.31 20.26
N ASN A 60 30.83 -23.54 20.60
CA ASN A 60 30.00 -24.46 19.83
C ASN A 60 29.46 -23.75 18.59
N LEU A 61 30.08 -24.02 17.43
CA LEU A 61 29.68 -23.49 16.13
C LEU A 61 28.70 -24.43 15.39
N ASP A 62 28.36 -25.58 15.99
CA ASP A 62 27.45 -26.58 15.40
C ASP A 62 25.97 -26.29 15.73
N MET A 63 25.69 -25.18 16.43
CA MET A 63 24.33 -24.74 16.73
C MET A 63 23.68 -24.03 15.53
N GLU A 64 22.36 -24.15 15.43
CA GLU A 64 21.55 -23.46 14.42
C GLU A 64 21.81 -21.94 14.47
N THR A 65 22.35 -21.39 13.38
CA THR A 65 22.57 -19.94 13.24
C THR A 65 21.39 -19.33 12.48
N LYS A 66 20.69 -18.40 13.12
CA LYS A 66 19.59 -17.65 12.51
C LYS A 66 20.08 -16.30 12.02
N LEU A 67 19.79 -15.98 10.76
CA LEU A 67 20.09 -14.69 10.14
C LEU A 67 18.77 -13.96 9.87
N GLY A 68 18.68 -12.70 10.30
CA GLY A 68 17.55 -11.83 9.96
C GLY A 68 16.20 -12.17 10.62
N ASP A 69 16.19 -12.95 11.72
CA ASP A 69 14.94 -13.23 12.43
C ASP A 69 14.28 -11.94 12.93
N LYS A 70 13.03 -11.69 12.50
CA LYS A 70 12.25 -10.46 12.75
C LYS A 70 12.92 -9.17 12.25
N TRP A 71 13.87 -9.28 11.34
CA TRP A 71 14.55 -8.13 10.76
C TRP A 71 13.93 -7.78 9.41
N ALA A 72 13.77 -6.48 9.14
CA ALA A 72 13.26 -5.95 7.88
C ALA A 72 14.35 -5.07 7.25
N GLY A 73 14.86 -5.48 6.10
CA GLY A 73 15.92 -4.78 5.37
C GLY A 73 16.58 -5.68 4.31
N HIS A 74 17.73 -5.24 3.79
CA HIS A 74 18.51 -5.98 2.79
C HIS A 74 19.88 -6.41 3.32
N ILE A 75 20.20 -7.71 3.28
CA ILE A 75 21.53 -8.25 3.66
C ILE A 75 22.23 -8.63 2.36
N GLN A 76 23.31 -7.93 2.03
CA GLN A 76 24.05 -8.19 0.80
C GLN A 76 25.00 -9.38 0.96
N SER A 77 25.74 -9.42 2.05
CA SER A 77 26.78 -10.43 2.28
C SER A 77 26.92 -10.82 3.74
N LEU A 78 27.22 -12.11 3.95
CA LEU A 78 27.57 -12.65 5.25
C LEU A 78 28.89 -13.40 5.12
N ARG A 79 29.84 -13.08 5.99
CA ARG A 79 31.11 -13.80 6.12
C ARG A 79 31.32 -14.19 7.57
N ILE A 80 31.55 -15.47 7.82
CA ILE A 80 31.89 -15.98 9.14
C ILE A 80 33.22 -16.73 9.00
N ASN A 81 34.20 -16.36 9.82
CA ASN A 81 35.56 -16.92 9.84
C ASN A 81 36.19 -16.98 8.44
N PHE A 82 36.13 -15.86 7.71
CA PHE A 82 36.66 -15.70 6.34
C PHE A 82 35.94 -16.54 5.27
N GLN A 83 34.90 -17.30 5.65
CA GLN A 83 34.05 -18.04 4.72
C GLN A 83 32.84 -17.19 4.35
N THR A 84 32.62 -17.01 3.05
CA THR A 84 31.44 -16.29 2.54
C THR A 84 30.26 -17.25 2.44
N TYR A 85 29.12 -16.83 2.99
CA TYR A 85 27.87 -17.57 2.92
C TYR A 85 27.04 -17.02 1.77
N LEU A 86 26.59 -17.93 0.88
CA LEU A 86 25.73 -17.57 -0.24
C LEU A 86 24.30 -17.43 0.27
N LEU A 87 23.78 -16.20 0.26
CA LEU A 87 22.42 -15.93 0.71
C LEU A 87 21.37 -16.28 -0.36
N ASN A 88 21.75 -16.24 -1.65
CA ASN A 88 20.88 -16.58 -2.78
C ASN A 88 21.06 -18.05 -3.20
N MET A 89 19.95 -18.80 -3.29
CA MET A 89 19.92 -20.14 -3.85
C MET A 89 19.11 -20.18 -5.15
N ASN A 90 19.74 -20.61 -6.24
CA ASN A 90 19.01 -21.27 -7.31
C ASN A 90 18.72 -22.70 -6.86
N HIS A 91 17.45 -23.06 -6.72
CA HIS A 91 17.00 -24.42 -6.37
C HIS A 91 17.60 -25.44 -7.35
N GLY A 92 18.71 -26.10 -6.97
CA GLY A 92 19.34 -27.09 -7.84
C GLY A 92 20.73 -27.58 -7.42
N THR A 93 21.44 -26.88 -6.53
CA THR A 93 22.80 -27.30 -6.15
C THR A 93 22.86 -27.83 -4.71
N ASN A 94 23.06 -29.14 -4.57
CA ASN A 94 23.45 -29.79 -3.33
C ASN A 94 24.88 -29.34 -2.95
N GLN A 95 25.03 -28.17 -2.34
CA GLN A 95 26.31 -27.71 -1.79
C GLN A 95 26.24 -27.59 -0.27
N SER A 96 27.23 -28.17 0.40
CA SER A 96 27.34 -28.29 1.85
C SER A 96 27.87 -27.01 2.52
N GLY A 97 27.32 -26.70 3.70
CA GLY A 97 27.95 -25.90 4.76
C GLY A 97 28.03 -24.37 4.60
N THR A 98 27.84 -23.84 3.39
CA THR A 98 27.98 -22.39 3.08
C THR A 98 26.69 -21.73 2.61
N VAL A 99 25.59 -22.47 2.71
CA VAL A 99 24.29 -22.08 2.15
C VAL A 99 23.22 -22.31 3.22
N PRO A 100 22.19 -21.45 3.36
CA PRO A 100 21.13 -21.64 4.35
C PRO A 100 20.44 -22.99 4.21
N HIS A 101 20.30 -23.74 5.30
CA HIS A 101 19.54 -25.01 5.31
C HIS A 101 18.02 -24.81 5.16
N HIS A 102 17.52 -23.64 5.57
CA HIS A 102 16.10 -23.29 5.52
C HIS A 102 15.96 -21.79 5.26
N MET A 103 15.01 -21.42 4.41
CA MET A 103 14.68 -20.02 4.08
C MET A 103 13.17 -19.83 4.17
N VAL A 104 12.72 -18.79 4.85
CA VAL A 104 11.30 -18.43 4.98
C VAL A 104 11.19 -16.93 4.76
N ASN A 105 10.24 -16.50 3.94
CA ASN A 105 9.97 -15.08 3.67
C ASN A 105 11.19 -14.29 3.19
N VAL A 106 12.06 -14.91 2.39
CA VAL A 106 13.20 -14.26 1.73
C VAL A 106 12.86 -14.07 0.26
N LEU A 107 12.92 -12.83 -0.22
CA LEU A 107 12.78 -12.49 -1.63
C LEU A 107 14.15 -12.02 -2.14
N PHE A 108 14.61 -12.60 -3.24
CA PHE A 108 15.86 -12.22 -3.88
C PHE A 108 15.56 -11.16 -4.93
N ASP A 109 15.61 -9.89 -4.53
CA ASP A 109 15.50 -8.78 -5.46
C ASP A 109 16.85 -8.05 -5.61
N SER A 110 17.10 -7.54 -6.80
CA SER A 110 18.05 -6.45 -7.00
C SER A 110 17.34 -5.14 -6.66
N GLY A 111 16.92 -5.00 -5.40
CA GLY A 111 15.96 -3.96 -5.00
C GLY A 111 16.56 -2.56 -4.92
N ASP A 112 15.88 -1.60 -5.54
CA ASP A 112 15.99 -0.17 -5.25
C ASP A 112 15.50 0.10 -3.81
N LEU A 113 16.25 0.94 -3.08
CA LEU A 113 16.09 1.23 -1.64
C LEU A 113 14.76 1.93 -1.25
N THR A 114 13.82 2.10 -2.18
CA THR A 114 12.63 2.94 -2.02
C THR A 114 11.48 2.28 -1.25
N GLU A 115 11.55 0.98 -0.94
CA GLU A 115 10.48 0.27 -0.24
C GLU A 115 10.46 0.46 1.28
N ILE A 116 11.52 1.00 1.89
CA ILE A 116 11.66 1.00 3.37
C ILE A 116 11.04 2.24 4.02
N SER A 117 10.80 3.33 3.26
CA SER A 117 10.36 4.60 3.85
C SER A 117 9.22 5.25 3.07
N ARG A 118 8.26 5.82 3.80
CA ARG A 118 7.09 6.50 3.25
C ARG A 118 7.20 8.01 3.51
N PRO A 119 7.27 8.85 2.47
CA PRO A 119 7.20 10.30 2.66
C PRO A 119 5.79 10.69 3.13
N ILE A 120 5.71 11.40 4.25
CA ILE A 120 4.48 12.01 4.77
C ILE A 120 4.51 13.49 4.38
N ASP A 121 3.58 13.90 3.51
CA ASP A 121 3.34 15.31 3.20
C ASP A 121 1.86 15.65 3.36
N ASN A 122 1.51 16.19 4.52
CA ASN A 122 0.14 16.60 4.87
C ASN A 122 -0.89 15.47 4.78
N GLU A 123 -0.49 14.23 5.08
CA GLU A 123 -1.38 13.07 5.03
C GLU A 123 -1.66 12.50 6.43
N ALA A 124 -2.88 11.99 6.60
CA ALA A 124 -3.31 11.19 7.75
C ALA A 124 -3.25 9.72 7.37
N LEU A 125 -2.41 8.94 8.03
CA LEU A 125 -2.30 7.49 7.88
C LEU A 125 -3.19 6.79 8.89
N TYR A 126 -4.07 5.90 8.44
CA TYR A 126 -5.00 5.18 9.30
C TYR A 126 -4.46 3.79 9.65
N LEU A 127 -4.16 3.58 10.93
CA LEU A 127 -3.59 2.36 11.48
C LEU A 127 -4.60 1.60 12.34
N PRO A 128 -4.52 0.26 12.40
CA PRO A 128 -5.37 -0.53 13.29
C PRO A 128 -5.15 -0.15 14.75
N CYS A 129 -6.23 -0.16 15.56
CA CYS A 129 -6.13 0.03 17.00
C CYS A 129 -5.40 -1.13 17.71
N PHE A 130 -4.85 -0.84 18.90
CA PHE A 130 -4.35 -1.88 19.79
C PHE A 130 -5.48 -2.80 20.29
N SER A 131 -5.21 -4.10 20.37
CA SER A 131 -6.21 -5.09 20.81
C SER A 131 -6.44 -5.10 22.32
N ASN A 132 -5.44 -4.70 23.11
CA ASN A 132 -5.51 -4.62 24.55
C ASN A 132 -5.31 -3.16 24.97
N SER A 133 -6.32 -2.56 25.60
CA SER A 133 -6.25 -1.17 26.03
C SER A 133 -5.36 -0.98 27.26
N GLU A 134 -5.14 -2.01 28.08
CA GLU A 134 -4.35 -1.93 29.31
C GLU A 134 -2.85 -2.09 29.09
N ARG A 135 -2.46 -2.81 28.05
CA ARG A 135 -1.05 -3.06 27.72
C ARG A 135 -0.84 -2.99 26.22
N TRP A 136 -0.08 -1.99 25.79
CA TRP A 136 0.28 -1.84 24.38
C TRP A 136 1.58 -1.05 24.23
N THR A 137 2.22 -1.24 23.08
CA THR A 137 3.44 -0.54 22.68
C THR A 137 3.30 -0.10 21.23
N LEU A 138 3.63 1.16 20.97
CA LEU A 138 3.64 1.76 19.65
C LEU A 138 5.02 2.40 19.44
N GLU A 139 5.75 1.93 18.44
CA GLU A 139 7.06 2.45 18.07
C GLU A 139 6.98 3.08 16.69
N LEU A 140 7.47 4.31 16.54
CA LEU A 140 7.53 5.05 15.29
C LEU A 140 8.97 5.47 15.03
N THR A 141 9.43 5.24 13.80
CA THR A 141 10.71 5.78 13.32
C THR A 141 10.44 6.83 12.26
N VAL A 142 10.72 8.10 12.59
CA VAL A 142 10.34 9.25 11.76
C VAL A 142 11.48 10.24 11.62
N ASN A 143 11.67 10.77 10.42
CA ASN A 143 12.54 11.90 10.12
C ASN A 143 11.68 13.12 9.79
N PRO A 144 11.28 13.92 10.80
CA PRO A 144 10.43 15.07 10.56
C PRO A 144 11.22 16.19 9.88
N VAL A 145 10.66 16.78 8.83
CA VAL A 145 11.14 18.00 8.20
C VAL A 145 10.48 19.23 8.83
N SER A 146 9.22 19.13 9.23
CA SER A 146 8.49 20.25 9.86
C SER A 146 8.92 20.48 11.32
N ARG A 147 9.00 21.74 11.75
CA ARG A 147 9.31 22.10 13.15
C ARG A 147 8.19 21.73 14.12
N CYS A 148 6.96 21.77 13.64
CA CYS A 148 5.76 21.42 14.39
C CYS A 148 4.90 20.44 13.60
N GLY A 149 4.08 19.66 14.30
CA GLY A 149 3.01 18.89 13.69
C GLY A 149 2.53 17.72 14.56
N VAL A 150 1.43 17.10 14.13
CA VAL A 150 0.86 15.92 14.78
C VAL A 150 1.61 14.67 14.33
N LEU A 151 2.16 13.92 15.28
CA LEU A 151 2.80 12.63 15.01
C LEU A 151 1.77 11.50 15.10
N VAL A 152 1.03 11.43 16.21
CA VAL A 152 0.04 10.37 16.47
C VAL A 152 -1.20 10.98 17.11
N PHE A 153 -2.37 10.57 16.65
CA PHE A 153 -3.65 10.89 17.25
C PHE A 153 -4.48 9.59 17.43
N ILE A 154 -4.88 9.32 18.67
CA ILE A 154 -5.67 8.15 19.04
C ILE A 154 -6.97 8.65 19.69
N PRO A 155 -8.08 8.71 18.93
CA PRO A 155 -9.37 9.07 19.48
C PRO A 155 -9.98 7.90 20.26
N SER A 156 -10.64 8.21 21.38
CA SER A 156 -11.48 7.27 22.11
C SER A 156 -12.96 7.56 21.85
N ARG A 157 -13.76 6.53 21.59
CA ARG A 157 -15.21 6.63 21.34
C ARG A 157 -16.00 6.10 22.52
N VAL A 158 -15.94 6.81 23.64
CA VAL A 158 -16.84 6.52 24.76
C VAL A 158 -18.11 7.40 24.70
N SER A 159 -18.09 8.55 24.01
CA SER A 159 -19.27 9.41 23.84
C SER A 159 -19.19 10.30 22.57
N THR A 160 -20.23 11.10 22.33
CA THR A 160 -20.53 11.93 21.14
C THR A 160 -19.57 13.08 20.83
N SER A 161 -18.61 13.32 21.71
CA SER A 161 -17.51 14.26 21.51
C SER A 161 -16.20 13.50 21.61
N VAL A 162 -15.09 14.01 21.04
CA VAL A 162 -13.76 13.50 21.39
C VAL A 162 -13.46 13.92 22.84
N SER A 163 -14.14 13.27 23.78
CA SER A 163 -14.06 13.53 25.20
C SER A 163 -12.75 12.99 25.76
N SER A 164 -12.24 11.92 25.13
CA SER A 164 -10.99 11.28 25.50
C SER A 164 -10.11 10.99 24.28
N TYR A 165 -8.82 11.31 24.38
CA TYR A 165 -7.86 11.07 23.30
C TYR A 165 -6.43 10.99 23.81
N ILE A 166 -5.56 10.35 23.02
CA ILE A 166 -4.11 10.45 23.14
C ILE A 166 -3.60 11.22 21.94
N LEU A 167 -2.80 12.26 22.18
CA LEU A 167 -2.23 13.10 21.14
C LEU A 167 -0.72 13.22 21.37
N LEU A 168 0.07 12.81 20.39
CA LEU A 168 1.51 13.04 20.33
C LEU A 168 1.79 14.11 19.28
N THR A 169 2.40 15.22 19.70
CA THR A 169 2.78 16.32 18.82
C THR A 169 4.26 16.62 18.94
N LEU A 170 4.81 17.15 17.86
CA LEU A 170 6.15 17.73 17.80
C LEU A 170 5.99 19.25 17.79
N GLN A 171 6.71 19.95 18.66
CA GLN A 171 6.77 21.41 18.68
C GLN A 171 8.17 21.85 19.09
N ASP A 172 8.88 22.56 18.21
CA ASP A 172 10.19 23.17 18.49
C ASP A 172 11.18 22.24 19.22
N ASN A 173 11.33 21.02 18.69
CA ASN A 173 12.23 19.98 19.22
C ASN A 173 11.79 19.40 20.58
N GLN A 174 10.51 19.56 20.93
CA GLN A 174 9.90 18.89 22.05
C GLN A 174 8.77 17.99 21.56
N LEU A 175 8.77 16.76 22.05
CA LEU A 175 7.65 15.86 21.89
C LEU A 175 6.71 16.04 23.07
N THR A 176 5.46 16.30 22.77
CA THR A 176 4.41 16.50 23.76
C THR A 176 3.42 15.37 23.64
N LEU A 177 3.36 14.51 24.67
CA LEU A 177 2.35 13.48 24.78
C LEU A 177 1.25 13.97 25.72
N ARG A 178 0.06 14.21 25.16
CA ARG A 178 -1.14 14.68 25.86
C ARG A 178 -2.17 13.57 25.94
N LEU A 179 -2.68 13.34 27.14
CA LEU A 179 -3.80 12.46 27.41
C LEU A 179 -4.95 13.31 27.92
N ARG A 180 -6.09 13.16 27.27
CA ARG A 180 -7.34 13.74 27.72
C ARG A 180 -8.33 12.62 28.02
N THR A 181 -9.05 12.76 29.11
CA THR A 181 -10.34 12.15 29.36
C THR A 181 -11.37 13.21 29.68
N GLU A 182 -12.61 12.80 29.93
CA GLU A 182 -13.70 13.69 30.35
C GLU A 182 -13.37 14.52 31.59
N VAL A 183 -12.54 13.97 32.48
CA VAL A 183 -12.25 14.56 33.80
C VAL A 183 -10.81 15.06 33.89
N ILE A 184 -9.87 14.42 33.17
CA ILE A 184 -8.44 14.60 33.38
C ILE A 184 -7.75 15.03 32.09
N VAL A 185 -6.95 16.09 32.16
CA VAL A 185 -5.99 16.45 31.11
C VAL A 185 -4.58 16.35 31.70
N ARG A 186 -3.73 15.55 31.08
CA ARG A 186 -2.32 15.41 31.44
C ARG A 186 -1.45 15.55 30.22
N GLU A 187 -0.26 16.10 30.41
CA GLU A 187 0.70 16.35 29.35
C GLU A 187 2.09 16.08 29.91
N THR A 188 2.94 15.42 29.12
CA THR A 188 4.37 15.30 29.40
C THR A 188 5.15 15.75 28.19
N ARG A 189 6.28 16.40 28.44
CA ARG A 189 7.16 16.93 27.39
C ARG A 189 8.51 16.26 27.48
N VAL A 190 8.98 15.74 26.36
CA VAL A 190 10.30 15.10 26.24
C VAL A 190 11.12 15.88 25.22
N PRO A 191 12.31 16.38 25.59
CA PRO A 191 13.19 17.01 24.62
C PRO A 191 13.70 15.96 23.61
N CYS A 192 13.68 16.32 22.33
CA CYS A 192 14.26 15.53 21.25
C CYS A 192 15.36 16.36 20.56
N ASP A 193 16.59 15.82 20.49
CA ASP A 193 17.66 16.51 19.78
C ASP A 193 17.50 16.28 18.28
N ARG A 194 17.28 17.36 17.52
CA ARG A 194 17.06 17.34 16.07
C ARG A 194 18.31 17.75 15.29
N SER A 195 19.42 17.04 15.46
CA SER A 195 20.58 17.18 14.57
C SER A 195 20.33 16.59 13.17
N ASN A 196 19.20 16.90 12.53
CA ASN A 196 18.75 16.32 11.25
C ASN A 196 18.64 14.79 11.25
N ASP A 197 18.43 14.23 12.44
CA ASP A 197 18.44 12.80 12.68
C ASP A 197 17.04 12.22 12.81
N TRP A 198 16.96 10.93 12.53
CA TRP A 198 15.79 10.11 12.75
C TRP A 198 15.43 10.07 14.24
N LEU A 199 14.12 10.16 14.50
CA LEU A 199 13.55 10.00 15.82
C LEU A 199 12.96 8.60 15.94
N LEU A 200 13.49 7.81 16.85
CA LEU A 200 12.88 6.58 17.33
C LEU A 200 12.02 6.93 18.54
N ILE A 201 10.71 6.98 18.33
CA ILE A 201 9.73 7.32 19.36
C ILE A 201 9.04 6.04 19.79
N THR A 202 9.11 5.70 21.08
CA THR A 202 8.31 4.61 21.65
C THR A 202 7.31 5.21 22.62
N MET A 203 6.02 4.99 22.33
CA MET A 203 4.92 5.20 23.25
C MET A 203 4.44 3.86 23.78
N ASP A 204 4.14 3.79 25.07
CA ASP A 204 3.65 2.58 25.66
C ASP A 204 2.67 2.85 26.79
N ARG A 205 1.83 1.86 27.03
CA ARG A 205 1.03 1.75 28.24
C ARG A 205 1.33 0.43 28.93
N THR A 206 1.71 0.53 30.19
CA THR A 206 1.72 -0.57 31.15
C THR A 206 0.43 -0.51 31.98
N GLU A 207 0.18 -1.49 32.86
CA GLU A 207 -1.09 -1.61 33.59
C GLU A 207 -1.59 -0.30 34.21
N ASP A 208 -0.67 0.51 34.75
CA ASP A 208 -1.00 1.71 35.48
C ASP A 208 -0.43 3.01 34.88
N THR A 209 0.48 2.96 33.90
CA THR A 209 1.15 4.17 33.41
C THR A 209 1.29 4.24 31.89
N TYR A 210 1.10 5.45 31.35
CA TYR A 210 1.48 5.79 29.99
C TYR A 210 2.86 6.43 30.02
N GLY A 211 3.66 6.14 29.01
CA GLY A 211 5.00 6.68 28.90
C GLY A 211 5.41 6.89 27.45
N ILE A 212 6.46 7.70 27.34
CA ILE A 212 7.12 8.01 26.09
C ILE A 212 8.63 7.93 26.29
N SER A 213 9.33 7.39 25.31
CA SER A 213 10.78 7.41 25.22
C SER A 213 11.21 7.77 23.81
N VAL A 214 12.38 8.40 23.70
CA VAL A 214 12.90 8.93 22.44
C VAL A 214 14.35 8.51 22.32
N ASN A 215 14.72 7.94 21.17
CA ASN A 215 16.09 7.51 20.85
C ASN A 215 16.72 6.63 21.96
N GLY A 216 15.92 5.74 22.55
CA GLY A 216 16.35 4.83 23.62
C GLY A 216 16.61 5.49 24.98
N ARG A 217 16.30 6.79 25.15
CA ARG A 217 16.36 7.48 26.45
C ARG A 217 15.42 6.83 27.48
N PRO A 218 15.66 7.07 28.79
CA PRO A 218 14.75 6.60 29.83
C PRO A 218 13.30 7.02 29.54
N ARG A 219 12.39 6.07 29.79
CA ARG A 219 10.95 6.30 29.65
C ARG A 219 10.52 7.41 30.60
N THR A 220 9.90 8.44 30.04
CA THR A 220 9.26 9.51 30.81
C THR A 220 7.80 9.14 30.98
N GLU A 221 7.38 8.96 32.23
CA GLU A 221 6.01 8.59 32.55
C GLU A 221 5.13 9.83 32.63
N ILE A 222 3.85 9.69 32.26
CA ILE A 222 2.84 10.75 32.42
C ILE A 222 2.16 10.64 33.78
N PHE A 223 2.07 9.41 34.28
CA PHE A 223 1.59 9.08 35.62
C PHE A 223 2.80 8.67 36.46
N SER A 224 3.01 9.31 37.62
CA SER A 224 3.90 8.79 38.65
C SER A 224 3.04 8.30 39.81
N SER A 225 3.18 7.02 40.18
CA SER A 225 2.37 6.38 41.22
C SER A 225 2.54 6.99 42.62
N THR A 226 3.50 7.90 42.81
CA THR A 226 3.84 8.52 44.08
C THR A 226 2.95 9.71 44.47
N THR A 227 2.08 10.22 43.57
CA THR A 227 1.24 11.40 43.85
C THR A 227 -0.25 11.11 44.02
N LEU A 228 -0.67 9.84 43.97
CA LEU A 228 -2.10 9.49 43.98
C LEU A 228 -2.46 8.84 45.32
N ASN A 229 -3.02 9.65 46.22
CA ASN A 229 -3.82 9.12 47.33
C ASN A 229 -4.98 8.30 46.73
N SER A 230 -5.21 7.15 47.34
CA SER A 230 -6.22 6.14 47.03
C SER A 230 -7.54 6.70 46.47
N GLU A 231 -7.99 6.12 45.35
CA GLU A 231 -9.31 6.23 44.69
C GLU A 231 -9.40 7.01 43.37
N GLU A 232 -8.34 7.69 42.90
CA GLU A 232 -8.39 8.30 41.55
C GLU A 232 -8.33 7.24 40.44
N THR A 233 -9.38 7.27 39.61
CA THR A 233 -9.76 6.36 38.54
C THR A 233 -8.59 5.98 37.62
N ARG A 234 -8.39 4.67 37.41
CA ARG A 234 -7.52 4.14 36.34
C ARG A 234 -7.89 4.80 35.01
N VAL A 235 -7.00 5.64 34.48
CA VAL A 235 -7.24 6.37 33.23
C VAL A 235 -7.09 5.40 32.06
N ASN A 236 -8.19 4.78 31.65
CA ASN A 236 -8.22 3.88 30.51
C ASN A 236 -8.79 4.59 29.28
N ILE A 237 -7.94 4.84 28.29
CA ILE A 237 -8.38 5.34 26.98
C ILE A 237 -8.49 4.13 26.04
N ALA A 238 -9.71 3.74 25.71
CA ALA A 238 -9.96 2.70 24.72
C ALA A 238 -9.68 3.27 23.32
N CYS A 239 -8.90 2.55 22.51
CA CYS A 239 -8.78 2.85 21.08
C CYS A 239 -9.94 2.16 20.37
N SER A 240 -10.78 2.96 19.73
CA SER A 240 -11.97 2.50 19.02
C SER A 240 -11.93 3.06 17.61
N GLY A 241 -11.76 2.19 16.63
CA GLY A 241 -11.52 2.56 15.23
C GLY A 241 -10.03 2.48 14.88
N ASN A 242 -9.43 3.63 14.55
CA ASN A 242 -8.04 3.69 14.08
C ASN A 242 -7.20 4.63 14.91
N MET A 243 -5.94 4.28 15.05
CA MET A 243 -4.91 5.26 15.36
C MET A 243 -4.57 6.02 14.08
N ILE A 244 -4.24 7.30 14.20
CA ILE A 244 -3.96 8.14 13.05
C ILE A 244 -2.54 8.69 13.20
N VAL A 245 -1.73 8.61 12.14
CA VAL A 245 -0.35 9.11 12.13
C VAL A 245 -0.20 10.22 11.10
N GLY A 246 0.57 11.25 11.43
CA GLY A 246 0.95 12.34 10.54
C GLY A 246 -0.03 13.53 10.48
N ALA A 247 -1.31 13.37 10.80
CA ALA A 247 -2.25 14.49 10.84
C ALA A 247 -3.51 14.18 11.67
N VAL A 248 -4.25 15.22 12.03
CA VAL A 248 -5.61 15.09 12.57
C VAL A 248 -6.62 15.31 11.43
N PRO A 249 -7.53 14.35 11.17
CA PRO A 249 -8.60 14.53 10.18
C PRO A 249 -9.47 15.74 10.50
N ARG A 250 -9.96 16.45 9.47
CA ARG A 250 -10.77 17.68 9.68
C ARG A 250 -12.06 17.45 10.49
N SER A 251 -12.62 16.24 10.49
CA SER A 251 -13.76 15.86 11.34
C SER A 251 -13.46 16.03 12.84
N TYR A 252 -12.22 15.79 13.27
CA TYR A 252 -11.78 15.94 14.65
C TYR A 252 -11.17 17.32 14.93
N LYS A 253 -10.67 17.99 13.89
CA LYS A 253 -9.92 19.25 14.04
C LYS A 253 -10.75 20.35 14.70
N ALA A 254 -12.02 20.54 14.31
CA ALA A 254 -12.86 21.58 14.90
C ALA A 254 -13.06 21.40 16.42
N GLN A 255 -13.24 20.15 16.87
CA GLN A 255 -13.38 19.84 18.30
C GLN A 255 -12.06 20.01 19.05
N LEU A 256 -10.95 19.57 18.46
CA LEU A 256 -9.62 19.70 19.06
C LEU A 256 -9.15 21.16 19.12
N SER A 257 -9.47 21.98 18.13
CA SER A 257 -9.20 23.42 18.12
C SER A 257 -9.90 24.17 19.24
N LEU A 258 -11.06 23.69 19.71
CA LEU A 258 -11.72 24.26 20.89
C LEU A 258 -11.01 23.87 22.19
N ASP A 259 -10.42 22.68 22.25
CA ASP A 259 -9.72 22.18 23.44
C ASP A 259 -8.24 22.64 23.52
N LEU A 260 -7.62 22.89 22.38
CA LEU A 260 -6.25 23.31 22.26
C LEU A 260 -6.22 24.80 21.97
N SER A 261 -5.67 25.59 22.89
CA SER A 261 -5.53 27.04 22.75
C SER A 261 -4.58 27.47 21.61
N ASN A 262 -3.92 26.54 20.93
CA ASN A 262 -2.99 26.79 19.85
C ASN A 262 -3.21 25.84 18.67
N ASP A 263 -3.86 26.35 17.62
CA ASP A 263 -4.12 25.62 16.37
C ASP A 263 -2.85 25.18 15.62
N GLN A 264 -1.69 25.81 15.89
CA GLN A 264 -0.42 25.41 15.27
C GLN A 264 0.01 23.99 15.67
N ILE A 265 -0.47 23.49 16.81
CA ILE A 265 -0.19 22.13 17.31
C ILE A 265 -0.88 21.08 16.42
N LEU A 266 -1.99 21.45 15.77
CA LEU A 266 -2.79 20.57 14.92
C LEU A 266 -2.38 20.62 13.43
N LEU A 267 -1.22 21.22 13.13
CA LEU A 267 -0.68 21.18 11.78
C LEU A 267 -0.29 19.74 11.43
N PRO A 268 -0.49 19.32 10.17
CA PRO A 268 -0.03 18.02 9.75
C PRO A 268 1.51 18.01 9.70
N LEU A 269 2.07 16.84 9.97
CA LEU A 269 3.50 16.58 9.90
C LEU A 269 3.98 16.54 8.45
N LYS A 270 5.20 17.02 8.22
CA LYS A 270 5.96 16.76 7.00
C LYS A 270 7.25 16.04 7.34
N GLY A 271 7.58 14.98 6.62
CA GLY A 271 8.81 14.24 6.82
C GLY A 271 8.78 12.87 6.17
N THR A 272 9.63 11.97 6.65
CA THR A 272 9.70 10.59 6.18
C THR A 272 9.45 9.63 7.34
N LEU A 273 8.60 8.63 7.14
CA LEU A 273 8.33 7.57 8.10
C LEU A 273 9.03 6.29 7.62
N ALA A 274 9.93 5.74 8.42
CA ALA A 274 10.63 4.49 8.09
C ALA A 274 9.94 3.25 8.64
N SER A 275 9.33 3.34 9.83
CA SER A 275 8.65 2.18 10.40
C SER A 275 7.59 2.55 11.42
N ILE A 276 6.58 1.68 11.51
CA ILE A 276 5.63 1.66 12.61
C ILE A 276 5.55 0.22 13.13
N VAL A 277 5.73 0.05 14.44
CA VAL A 277 5.61 -1.25 15.11
C VAL A 277 4.55 -1.13 16.21
N LEU A 278 3.50 -1.94 16.12
CA LEU A 278 2.44 -2.03 17.13
C LEU A 278 2.51 -3.39 17.80
N ASN A 279 2.67 -3.42 19.13
CA ASN A 279 2.75 -4.65 19.93
C ASN A 279 3.76 -5.66 19.35
N ASN A 280 4.94 -5.18 18.98
CA ASN A 280 6.02 -5.96 18.39
C ASN A 280 5.68 -6.59 17.01
N ARG A 281 4.71 -6.02 16.29
CA ARG A 281 4.38 -6.36 14.90
C ARG A 281 4.58 -5.13 14.02
N SER A 282 5.41 -5.25 12.98
CA SER A 282 5.61 -4.20 11.99
C SER A 282 4.35 -4.03 11.14
N ILE A 283 4.00 -2.78 10.84
CA ILE A 283 2.92 -2.44 9.91
C ILE A 283 3.55 -2.09 8.56
N ASP A 284 3.04 -2.71 7.50
CA ASP A 284 3.40 -2.34 6.12
C ASP A 284 2.89 -0.94 5.79
N LEU A 285 3.80 0.00 5.53
CA LEU A 285 3.46 1.40 5.28
C LEU A 285 2.84 1.63 3.89
N LEU A 286 3.10 0.75 2.93
CA LEU A 286 2.58 0.86 1.55
C LEU A 286 1.11 0.45 1.48
N GLY A 287 0.73 -0.59 2.24
CA GLY A 287 -0.66 -1.05 2.35
C GLY A 287 -1.54 -0.22 3.29
N VAL A 288 -1.00 0.81 3.96
CA VAL A 288 -1.77 1.67 4.88
C VAL A 288 -2.57 2.73 4.12
N LEU A 289 -3.87 2.77 4.44
CA LEU A 289 -4.78 3.79 3.95
C LEU A 289 -4.32 5.19 4.39
N SER A 290 -4.34 6.12 3.44
CA SER A 290 -3.94 7.50 3.70
C SER A 290 -4.91 8.51 3.12
N GLN A 291 -5.03 9.65 3.79
CA GLN A 291 -5.85 10.77 3.35
C GLN A 291 -5.04 12.06 3.36
N LYS A 292 -4.89 12.69 2.19
CA LYS A 292 -4.28 14.02 2.06
C LYS A 292 -5.22 15.07 2.65
N GLN A 293 -4.68 15.92 3.52
CA GLN A 293 -5.40 17.00 4.20
C GLN A 293 -5.44 18.31 3.37
N THR A 294 -5.26 18.21 2.05
CA THR A 294 -5.33 19.33 1.08
C THR A 294 -6.78 19.73 0.76
N ALA A 295 -6.95 20.83 0.02
CA ALA A 295 -8.23 21.17 -0.61
C ALA A 295 -8.06 21.05 -2.15
N PRO A 296 -8.84 20.19 -2.84
CA PRO A 296 -9.77 19.19 -2.30
C PRO A 296 -9.05 18.07 -1.54
N TYR A 297 -9.76 17.41 -0.63
CA TYR A 297 -9.23 16.24 0.06
C TYR A 297 -9.19 15.06 -0.88
N GLN A 298 -8.20 14.20 -0.69
CA GLN A 298 -7.97 13.07 -1.56
C GLN A 298 -7.49 11.88 -0.72
N TYR A 299 -8.17 10.76 -0.83
CA TYR A 299 -7.69 9.48 -0.32
C TYR A 299 -6.60 8.91 -1.26
N SER A 300 -5.83 7.91 -0.83
CA SER A 300 -4.92 7.24 -1.77
C SER A 300 -5.70 6.39 -2.79
N GLY A 301 -5.15 6.24 -4.00
CA GLY A 301 -5.71 5.34 -5.02
C GLY A 301 -5.88 3.89 -4.52
N TYR A 302 -5.10 3.47 -3.52
CA TYR A 302 -5.29 2.20 -2.82
C TYR A 302 -6.71 2.03 -2.28
N ALA A 303 -7.36 3.10 -1.80
CA ALA A 303 -8.73 3.04 -1.32
C ALA A 303 -9.69 2.51 -2.41
N THR A 304 -9.52 2.93 -3.66
CA THR A 304 -10.35 2.45 -4.77
C THR A 304 -10.05 1.01 -5.19
N SER A 305 -8.81 0.55 -5.02
CA SER A 305 -8.40 -0.81 -5.40
C SER A 305 -8.58 -1.85 -4.30
N SER A 306 -8.71 -1.44 -3.04
CA SER A 306 -8.80 -2.35 -1.89
C SER A 306 -10.24 -2.79 -1.56
N ALA A 307 -11.18 -2.60 -2.49
CA ALA A 307 -12.59 -2.84 -2.23
C ALA A 307 -12.90 -4.33 -2.07
N SER A 308 -13.70 -4.69 -1.06
CA SER A 308 -14.09 -6.09 -0.85
C SER A 308 -14.97 -6.65 -1.98
N LYS A 309 -15.69 -5.77 -2.70
CA LYS A 309 -16.50 -6.13 -3.85
C LYS A 309 -16.50 -5.03 -4.91
N TYR A 310 -16.43 -5.44 -6.17
CA TYR A 310 -16.47 -4.57 -7.34
C TYR A 310 -17.65 -4.92 -8.26
N THR A 311 -18.32 -3.90 -8.80
CA THR A 311 -19.42 -4.07 -9.78
C THR A 311 -19.32 -3.03 -10.89
N GLU A 312 -19.47 -3.42 -12.14
CA GLU A 312 -19.62 -2.48 -13.27
C GLU A 312 -21.10 -2.16 -13.51
N LEU A 313 -21.41 -0.89 -13.77
CA LEU A 313 -22.76 -0.39 -14.02
C LEU A 313 -22.78 0.47 -15.27
N SER A 314 -23.62 0.07 -16.22
CA SER A 314 -23.99 0.88 -17.38
C SER A 314 -25.22 1.71 -17.08
N ILE A 315 -25.14 3.03 -17.28
CA ILE A 315 -26.32 3.90 -17.17
C ILE A 315 -26.60 4.60 -18.50
N VAL A 316 -27.88 4.75 -18.82
CA VAL A 316 -28.33 5.51 -19.99
C VAL A 316 -28.20 6.99 -19.68
N GLN A 317 -27.70 7.78 -20.65
CA GLN A 317 -27.60 9.22 -20.50
C GLN A 317 -28.95 9.86 -20.09
N GLY A 318 -28.94 10.67 -19.02
CA GLY A 318 -30.13 11.31 -18.47
C GLY A 318 -30.88 10.49 -17.40
N SER A 319 -30.55 9.21 -17.22
CA SER A 319 -31.09 8.41 -16.10
C SER A 319 -30.35 8.73 -14.79
N PRO A 320 -31.02 8.64 -13.61
CA PRO A 320 -30.35 8.82 -12.33
C PRO A 320 -29.47 7.62 -11.98
N LEU A 321 -28.23 7.88 -11.56
CA LEU A 321 -27.36 6.87 -10.96
C LEU A 321 -27.80 6.64 -9.51
N VAL A 322 -28.01 5.39 -9.12
CA VAL A 322 -28.32 5.00 -7.74
C VAL A 322 -27.34 3.90 -7.33
N LEU A 323 -26.47 4.21 -6.37
CA LEU A 323 -25.52 3.27 -5.77
C LEU A 323 -25.92 3.00 -4.33
N ASN A 324 -25.71 1.77 -3.88
CA ASN A 324 -26.20 1.29 -2.59
C ASN A 324 -25.09 0.55 -1.85
N CYS A 325 -24.71 1.03 -0.68
CA CYS A 325 -23.70 0.39 0.14
C CYS A 325 -24.30 -0.09 1.46
N PRO A 326 -24.30 -1.41 1.73
CA PRO A 326 -24.83 -1.93 2.98
C PRO A 326 -23.91 -1.52 4.13
N THR A 327 -24.49 -0.87 5.14
CA THR A 327 -23.83 -0.59 6.42
C THR A 327 -24.13 -1.78 7.34
N THR A 328 -23.41 -2.89 7.15
CA THR A 328 -23.60 -4.10 7.96
C THR A 328 -23.06 -3.89 9.38
N ARG A 329 -23.87 -3.23 10.21
CA ARG A 329 -24.00 -3.28 11.67
C ARG A 329 -24.60 -1.94 12.10
N PRO A 330 -25.84 -1.91 12.65
CA PRO A 330 -26.17 -0.84 13.55
C PRO A 330 -25.27 -0.99 14.78
N LEU A 331 -24.44 0.01 15.09
CA LEU A 331 -24.08 0.21 16.48
C LEU A 331 -25.40 0.27 17.27
N SER A 332 -25.43 -0.44 18.38
CA SER A 332 -26.55 -0.52 19.34
C SER A 332 -27.39 0.77 19.36
N ALA A 333 -28.71 0.63 19.45
CA ALA A 333 -29.74 1.67 19.31
C ALA A 333 -29.68 2.84 20.33
N HIS A 334 -28.55 3.04 21.01
CA HIS A 334 -28.26 4.12 21.94
C HIS A 334 -26.99 4.91 21.62
N THR A 335 -26.40 4.69 20.44
CA THR A 335 -25.22 5.43 19.99
C THR A 335 -25.64 6.44 18.92
N ASP A 336 -25.43 7.72 19.20
CA ASP A 336 -25.80 8.83 18.33
C ASP A 336 -25.27 8.64 16.90
N GLN A 337 -26.21 8.74 15.96
CA GLN A 337 -26.04 8.47 14.53
C GLN A 337 -25.01 9.38 13.82
N HIS A 338 -24.42 10.38 14.50
CA HIS A 338 -23.66 11.47 13.89
C HIS A 338 -22.19 11.21 13.55
N LEU A 339 -21.61 10.04 13.91
CA LEU A 339 -20.16 9.80 13.78
C LEU A 339 -19.78 8.55 12.96
N ALA A 340 -20.72 7.63 12.72
CA ALA A 340 -20.48 6.41 11.95
C ALA A 340 -21.18 6.49 10.58
N HIS A 341 -20.72 7.40 9.75
CA HIS A 341 -21.21 7.56 8.39
C HIS A 341 -20.30 6.84 7.40
N ALA A 342 -20.91 6.11 6.47
CA ALA A 342 -20.20 5.66 5.29
C ALA A 342 -20.04 6.86 4.34
N GLU A 343 -18.80 7.15 3.96
CA GLU A 343 -18.46 8.21 3.02
C GLU A 343 -18.47 7.63 1.60
N TRP A 344 -19.06 8.37 0.65
CA TRP A 344 -18.95 8.04 -0.76
C TRP A 344 -17.75 8.78 -1.36
N LEU A 345 -16.94 8.06 -2.12
CA LEU A 345 -15.78 8.58 -2.83
C LEU A 345 -16.03 8.48 -4.34
N LEU A 346 -15.72 9.52 -5.11
CA LEU A 346 -15.56 9.46 -6.55
C LEU A 346 -14.05 9.46 -6.85
N MET A 347 -13.57 8.35 -7.42
CA MET A 347 -12.17 7.97 -7.41
C MET A 347 -11.69 7.99 -5.96
N ASP A 348 -10.86 8.97 -5.62
CA ASP A 348 -10.28 9.19 -4.31
C ASP A 348 -10.83 10.44 -3.59
N MET A 349 -11.77 11.16 -4.20
CA MET A 349 -12.32 12.39 -3.63
C MET A 349 -13.66 12.13 -2.92
N PRO A 350 -13.84 12.60 -1.68
CA PRO A 350 -15.12 12.46 -0.97
C PRO A 350 -16.21 13.29 -1.64
N ILE A 351 -17.39 12.68 -1.78
CA ILE A 351 -18.62 13.31 -2.25
C ILE A 351 -19.35 13.83 -1.02
N PHE A 352 -19.56 15.14 -0.95
CA PHE A 352 -20.31 15.77 0.14
C PHE A 352 -21.75 16.02 -0.29
N ASN A 353 -22.68 15.88 0.65
CA ASN A 353 -24.07 16.27 0.44
C ASN A 353 -24.14 17.81 0.45
N ASN A 354 -24.07 18.43 -0.72
CA ASN A 354 -24.17 19.88 -0.84
C ASN A 354 -25.27 20.25 -1.84
N THR A 355 -25.94 21.38 -1.64
CA THR A 355 -27.04 21.83 -2.51
C THR A 355 -26.56 22.17 -3.93
N SER A 356 -25.25 22.30 -4.14
CA SER A 356 -24.59 22.54 -5.42
C SER A 356 -24.06 21.28 -6.12
N THR A 357 -24.08 20.11 -5.47
CA THR A 357 -23.57 18.86 -6.06
C THR A 357 -24.66 18.09 -6.78
N LEU A 358 -24.32 17.49 -7.93
CA LEU A 358 -25.18 16.62 -8.75
C LEU A 358 -25.61 15.32 -8.03
N CYS A 359 -25.13 15.09 -6.81
CA CYS A 359 -25.33 13.87 -6.02
C CYS A 359 -25.93 14.19 -4.65
N ASN A 360 -26.92 13.41 -4.25
CA ASN A 360 -27.51 13.41 -2.92
C ASN A 360 -27.22 12.06 -2.23
N ILE A 361 -26.86 12.12 -0.95
CA ILE A 361 -26.58 10.93 -0.13
C ILE A 361 -27.76 10.75 0.81
N THR A 362 -28.42 9.61 0.73
CA THR A 362 -29.47 9.22 1.67
C THR A 362 -29.02 8.03 2.49
N GLU A 363 -29.06 8.16 3.80
CA GLU A 363 -28.59 7.13 4.71
C GLU A 363 -29.76 6.59 5.55
N ASN A 364 -29.92 5.27 5.48
CA ASN A 364 -30.80 4.51 6.34
C ASN A 364 -29.93 3.66 7.28
N ASN A 365 -30.44 3.27 8.45
CA ASN A 365 -29.71 2.49 9.47
C ASN A 365 -29.03 1.19 8.99
N LEU A 366 -29.33 0.72 7.77
CA LEU A 366 -28.79 -0.50 7.17
C LEU A 366 -28.05 -0.27 5.84
N MET A 367 -28.20 0.91 5.23
CA MET A 367 -27.68 1.17 3.89
C MET A 367 -27.53 2.68 3.66
N THR A 368 -26.36 3.08 3.18
CA THR A 368 -26.17 4.39 2.54
C THR A 368 -26.40 4.25 1.05
N SER A 369 -27.12 5.19 0.45
CA SER A 369 -27.28 5.26 -1.01
C SER A 369 -26.85 6.62 -1.54
N LEU A 370 -26.15 6.56 -2.67
CA LEU A 370 -25.74 7.73 -3.43
C LEU A 370 -26.64 7.82 -4.65
N ARG A 371 -27.38 8.92 -4.76
CA ARG A 371 -28.22 9.22 -5.91
C ARG A 371 -27.68 10.43 -6.65
N CYS A 372 -27.17 10.23 -7.86
CA CYS A 372 -26.66 11.30 -8.70
C CYS A 372 -27.52 11.50 -9.95
N THR A 373 -27.71 12.75 -10.35
CA THR A 373 -28.38 13.12 -11.61
C THR A 373 -27.37 13.80 -12.52
N SER A 374 -27.21 13.28 -13.75
CA SER A 374 -26.30 13.85 -14.75
C SER A 374 -26.96 15.00 -15.52
N ARG A 375 -26.15 15.98 -15.94
CA ARG A 375 -26.49 16.85 -17.08
C ARG A 375 -25.70 16.46 -18.35
N THR A 376 -24.50 15.88 -18.20
CA THR A 376 -23.65 15.42 -19.32
C THR A 376 -23.07 14.01 -19.12
N LYS A 377 -22.65 13.36 -20.22
CA LYS A 377 -22.07 12.00 -20.24
C LYS A 377 -20.83 11.84 -19.33
N PHE A 378 -20.05 12.92 -19.15
CA PHE A 378 -18.81 12.89 -18.37
C PHE A 378 -19.04 13.07 -16.85
N ASP A 379 -20.20 13.58 -16.44
CA ASP A 379 -20.44 13.94 -15.03
C ASP A 379 -20.59 12.73 -14.09
N LEU A 380 -20.93 11.56 -14.63
CA LEU A 380 -21.21 10.34 -13.86
C LEU A 380 -20.29 9.15 -14.18
N THR A 381 -19.38 9.29 -15.16
CA THR A 381 -18.46 8.21 -15.50
C THR A 381 -17.30 8.22 -14.51
N GLY A 382 -16.99 7.08 -13.88
CA GLY A 382 -15.89 6.98 -12.92
C GLY A 382 -16.03 5.82 -11.94
N PHE A 383 -15.08 5.75 -11.00
CA PHE A 383 -15.10 4.75 -9.94
C PHE A 383 -15.70 5.33 -8.66
N TYR A 384 -16.84 4.82 -8.24
CA TYR A 384 -17.47 5.24 -6.98
C TYR A 384 -17.18 4.22 -5.90
N SER A 385 -16.67 4.64 -4.76
CA SER A 385 -16.31 3.74 -3.66
C SER A 385 -17.05 4.11 -2.39
N CYS A 386 -17.64 3.13 -1.72
CA CYS A 386 -18.20 3.29 -0.40
C CYS A 386 -17.15 3.00 0.66
N TYR A 387 -16.70 4.05 1.32
CA TYR A 387 -15.73 4.00 2.38
C TYR A 387 -16.42 3.99 3.74
N ARG A 388 -16.17 2.97 4.55
CA ARG A 388 -16.53 2.98 5.96
C ARG A 388 -15.51 3.84 6.70
N GLY A 389 -15.93 5.05 7.05
CA GLY A 389 -15.08 6.05 7.68
C GLY A 389 -14.70 5.71 9.13
N PRO A 390 -14.06 6.68 9.81
CA PRO A 390 -13.74 6.57 11.23
C PRO A 390 -15.03 6.60 12.09
N GLY A 391 -15.65 5.42 12.20
CA GLY A 391 -16.85 5.15 13.03
C GLY A 391 -17.16 3.65 13.13
N PHE A 392 -16.65 2.89 12.17
CA PHE A 392 -16.76 1.43 12.09
C PHE A 392 -15.59 0.71 12.80
N ASP A 393 -15.78 -0.58 13.09
CA ASP A 393 -14.79 -1.48 13.71
C ASP A 393 -13.51 -1.62 12.87
N SER A 394 -13.61 -1.42 11.55
CA SER A 394 -12.48 -1.43 10.63
C SER A 394 -12.78 -0.50 9.46
N PRO A 395 -11.97 0.55 9.23
CA PRO A 395 -12.12 1.38 8.05
C PRO A 395 -11.78 0.54 6.84
N SER A 396 -12.65 0.51 5.86
CA SER A 396 -12.36 -0.17 4.61
C SER A 396 -13.27 0.35 3.53
N VAL A 397 -12.78 0.22 2.30
CA VAL A 397 -13.66 0.35 1.14
C VAL A 397 -14.39 -0.98 0.99
N VAL A 398 -15.71 -0.92 1.15
CA VAL A 398 -16.57 -2.11 1.18
C VAL A 398 -16.95 -2.47 -0.24
N PHE A 399 -17.38 -1.47 -1.01
CA PHE A 399 -17.90 -1.64 -2.35
C PHE A 399 -17.32 -0.57 -3.26
N SER A 400 -16.92 -0.97 -4.46
CA SER A 400 -16.58 -0.05 -5.53
C SER A 400 -17.41 -0.35 -6.77
N TYR A 401 -17.79 0.70 -7.48
CA TYR A 401 -18.61 0.67 -8.68
C TYR A 401 -17.85 1.32 -9.83
N GLY A 402 -17.63 0.60 -10.92
CA GLY A 402 -17.21 1.18 -12.19
C GLY A 402 -18.43 1.64 -12.97
N VAL A 403 -18.68 2.94 -13.05
CA VAL A 403 -19.87 3.48 -13.74
C VAL A 403 -19.46 4.03 -15.10
N TYR A 404 -20.16 3.61 -16.16
CA TYR A 404 -20.03 4.21 -17.49
C TYR A 404 -21.39 4.61 -18.06
N VAL A 405 -21.42 5.77 -18.71
CA VAL A 405 -22.63 6.33 -19.33
C VAL A 405 -22.62 5.99 -20.83
N HIS A 406 -23.68 5.36 -21.32
CA HIS A 406 -23.88 5.11 -22.75
C HIS A 406 -25.10 5.88 -23.27
N ASP A 407 -25.12 6.10 -24.58
CA ASP A 407 -26.20 6.79 -25.28
C ASP A 407 -26.98 5.74 -26.08
N GLU A 408 -28.26 5.53 -25.73
CA GLU A 408 -29.14 4.57 -26.41
C GLU A 408 -29.20 4.82 -27.93
N ASN A 409 -29.03 6.08 -28.36
CA ASN A 409 -29.08 6.42 -29.79
C ASN A 409 -27.83 5.95 -30.56
N LEU A 410 -26.66 5.87 -29.91
CA LEU A 410 -25.43 5.41 -30.57
C LEU A 410 -25.28 3.88 -30.57
N ASP A 411 -25.82 3.18 -29.59
CA ASP A 411 -25.75 1.71 -29.57
C ASP A 411 -26.70 1.08 -30.60
N SER A 412 -27.71 1.81 -31.06
CA SER A 412 -28.50 1.43 -32.24
C SER A 412 -27.64 1.37 -33.53
N LEU A 413 -26.55 2.13 -33.60
CA LEU A 413 -25.57 2.08 -34.69
C LEU A 413 -24.54 0.95 -34.54
N GLN A 414 -24.45 0.27 -33.39
CA GLN A 414 -23.62 -0.94 -33.24
C GLN A 414 -24.23 -2.20 -33.90
N SER A 415 -25.40 -2.06 -34.54
CA SER A 415 -25.86 -2.98 -35.59
C SER A 415 -24.93 -3.01 -36.83
N PHE A 416 -23.83 -2.25 -36.82
CA PHE A 416 -22.73 -2.33 -37.79
C PHE A 416 -21.93 -3.64 -37.79
N THR A 417 -22.16 -4.58 -36.87
CA THR A 417 -21.53 -5.92 -36.92
C THR A 417 -21.92 -6.74 -38.17
N HIS A 418 -22.97 -6.32 -38.90
CA HIS A 418 -23.33 -6.90 -40.20
C HIS A 418 -22.62 -6.27 -41.42
N THR A 419 -21.93 -5.14 -41.26
CA THR A 419 -21.24 -4.45 -42.37
C THR A 419 -19.95 -5.11 -42.86
N PRO A 420 -19.07 -5.71 -42.03
CA PRO A 420 -17.88 -6.39 -42.57
C PRO A 420 -18.25 -7.68 -43.31
N LEU A 421 -19.29 -8.39 -42.87
CA LEU A 421 -19.77 -9.61 -43.52
C LEU A 421 -20.40 -9.33 -44.89
N SER A 422 -21.21 -8.26 -44.99
CA SER A 422 -21.83 -7.87 -46.25
C SER A 422 -20.81 -7.32 -47.26
N LEU A 423 -19.80 -6.58 -46.79
CA LEU A 423 -18.71 -6.11 -47.64
C LEU A 423 -17.84 -7.28 -48.15
N LEU A 424 -17.52 -8.25 -47.29
CA LEU A 424 -16.79 -9.46 -47.67
C LEU A 424 -17.55 -10.26 -48.72
N LEU A 425 -18.86 -10.43 -48.54
CA LEU A 425 -19.73 -11.13 -49.50
C LEU A 425 -19.78 -10.41 -50.85
N ALA A 426 -19.88 -9.07 -50.85
CA ALA A 426 -19.89 -8.27 -52.07
C ALA A 426 -18.56 -8.37 -52.84
N VAL A 427 -17.42 -8.37 -52.15
CA VAL A 427 -16.09 -8.58 -52.76
C VAL A 427 -15.99 -9.98 -53.36
N LEU A 428 -16.50 -11.00 -52.67
CA LEU A 428 -16.42 -12.39 -53.15
C LEU A 428 -17.30 -12.62 -54.39
N VAL A 429 -18.51 -12.04 -54.41
CA VAL A 429 -19.40 -12.09 -55.59
C VAL A 429 -18.79 -11.35 -56.78
N THR A 430 -18.24 -10.16 -56.58
CA THR A 430 -17.60 -9.39 -57.66
C THR A 430 -16.37 -10.10 -58.23
N LEU A 431 -15.57 -10.75 -57.38
CA LEU A 431 -14.43 -11.56 -57.82
C LEU A 431 -14.87 -12.77 -58.64
N CYS A 432 -15.93 -13.49 -58.22
CA CYS A 432 -16.49 -14.61 -58.97
C CYS A 432 -17.05 -14.19 -60.33
N VAL A 433 -17.75 -13.05 -60.40
CA VAL A 433 -18.26 -12.49 -61.66
C VAL A 433 -17.10 -12.12 -62.58
N TRP A 434 -16.05 -11.48 -62.05
CA TRP A 434 -14.87 -11.13 -62.83
C TRP A 434 -14.16 -12.36 -63.40
N LEU A 435 -13.97 -13.41 -62.59
CA LEU A 435 -13.38 -14.69 -63.05
C LEU A 435 -14.23 -15.37 -64.14
N LEU A 436 -15.56 -15.34 -64.03
CA LEU A 436 -16.46 -15.85 -65.06
C LEU A 436 -16.34 -15.06 -66.37
N VAL A 437 -16.21 -13.73 -66.29
CA VAL A 437 -16.02 -12.88 -67.47
C VAL A 437 -14.69 -13.19 -68.14
N GLU A 438 -13.59 -13.29 -67.40
CA GLU A 438 -12.28 -13.67 -67.95
C GLU A 438 -12.33 -15.06 -68.60
N LEU A 439 -12.98 -16.04 -67.98
CA LEU A 439 -13.17 -17.38 -68.55
C LEU A 439 -13.93 -17.34 -69.89
N ILE A 440 -15.03 -16.58 -69.96
CA ILE A 440 -15.82 -16.43 -71.18
C ILE A 440 -15.00 -15.71 -72.26
N VAL A 441 -14.27 -14.66 -71.90
CA VAL A 441 -13.41 -13.90 -72.83
C VAL A 441 -12.29 -14.80 -73.36
N ASP A 442 -11.60 -15.54 -72.51
CA ASP A 442 -10.50 -16.42 -72.90
C ASP A 442 -10.99 -17.59 -73.78
N LEU A 443 -12.17 -18.17 -73.48
CA LEU A 443 -12.81 -19.15 -74.35
C LEU A 443 -13.22 -18.57 -75.71
N SER A 444 -13.82 -17.37 -75.72
CA SER A 444 -14.27 -16.71 -76.95
C SER A 444 -13.13 -16.31 -77.88
N ARG A 445 -11.95 -16.02 -77.33
CA ARG A 445 -10.75 -15.64 -78.07
C ARG A 445 -9.84 -16.83 -78.42
N GLY A 446 -10.23 -18.05 -78.04
CA GLY A 446 -9.51 -19.27 -78.39
C GLY A 446 -8.24 -19.53 -77.58
N TYR A 447 -8.02 -18.82 -76.46
CA TYR A 447 -6.84 -19.00 -75.60
C TYR A 447 -6.90 -20.28 -74.75
N GLY A 448 -8.06 -20.97 -74.72
CA GLY A 448 -8.25 -22.18 -73.92
C GLY A 448 -8.21 -21.91 -72.41
N LEU A 449 -8.30 -22.97 -71.59
CA LEU A 449 -8.29 -22.86 -70.12
C LEU A 449 -6.92 -22.45 -69.53
N PHE A 450 -5.87 -22.45 -70.36
CA PHE A 450 -4.51 -22.10 -69.96
C PHE A 450 -3.94 -21.16 -71.02
N ARG A 451 -3.59 -19.92 -70.62
CA ARG A 451 -2.84 -18.98 -71.45
C ARG A 451 -1.43 -19.54 -71.70
N ALA A 452 -1.32 -20.46 -72.65
CA ALA A 452 -0.07 -21.16 -73.00
C ALA A 452 1.03 -20.16 -73.44
N ASP A 453 0.64 -19.06 -74.07
CA ASP A 453 1.57 -18.08 -74.65
C ASP A 453 2.26 -17.18 -73.61
N LEU A 454 1.83 -17.22 -72.34
CA LEU A 454 2.42 -16.45 -71.22
C LEU A 454 3.28 -17.30 -70.28
N LEU A 455 3.36 -18.62 -70.52
CA LEU A 455 4.21 -19.51 -69.74
C LEU A 455 5.67 -19.38 -70.22
N PRO A 456 6.65 -19.23 -69.30
CA PRO A 456 8.06 -19.31 -69.65
C PRO A 456 8.34 -20.59 -70.44
N GLU A 457 9.25 -20.53 -71.41
CA GLU A 457 9.49 -21.60 -72.38
C GLU A 457 9.75 -22.97 -71.73
N GLU A 458 10.37 -22.99 -70.54
CA GLU A 458 10.56 -24.21 -69.74
C GLU A 458 9.25 -24.81 -69.21
N SER A 459 8.32 -23.97 -68.73
CA SER A 459 7.03 -24.40 -68.20
C SER A 459 6.11 -24.91 -69.32
N ALA A 460 6.18 -24.29 -70.50
CA ALA A 460 5.45 -24.74 -71.69
C ALA A 460 5.97 -26.11 -72.20
N ARG A 461 7.29 -26.35 -72.17
CA ARG A 461 7.89 -27.65 -72.52
C ARG A 461 7.50 -28.74 -71.53
N LEU A 462 7.54 -28.47 -70.23
CA LEU A 462 7.10 -29.43 -69.21
C LEU A 462 5.62 -29.80 -69.36
N LEU A 463 4.75 -28.83 -69.65
CA LEU A 463 3.32 -29.09 -69.89
C LEU A 463 3.10 -29.88 -71.19
N HIS A 464 3.86 -29.58 -72.24
CA HIS A 464 3.81 -30.32 -73.50
C HIS A 464 4.28 -31.77 -73.31
N ASP A 465 5.35 -32.00 -72.55
CA ASP A 465 5.85 -33.35 -72.25
C ASP A 465 4.88 -34.12 -71.35
N TYR A 466 4.24 -33.46 -70.38
CA TYR A 466 3.19 -34.05 -69.55
C TYR A 466 1.97 -34.46 -70.39
N MET A 467 1.51 -33.60 -71.31
CA MET A 467 0.41 -33.87 -72.24
C MET A 467 0.73 -34.97 -73.27
N LYS A 468 2.01 -35.18 -73.61
CA LYS A 468 2.49 -36.28 -74.46
C LYS A 468 2.78 -37.56 -73.70
N SER A 469 2.89 -37.50 -72.36
CA SER A 469 3.19 -38.67 -71.54
C SER A 469 2.09 -39.72 -71.69
N GLU A 470 2.51 -40.99 -71.65
CA GLU A 470 1.70 -42.16 -71.98
C GLU A 470 0.45 -42.32 -71.10
N GLU A 471 0.41 -41.63 -69.95
CA GLU A 471 -0.76 -41.60 -69.06
C GLU A 471 -1.95 -40.81 -69.64
N VAL A 472 -1.71 -39.71 -70.36
CA VAL A 472 -2.79 -38.94 -71.02
C VAL A 472 -3.30 -39.67 -72.27
N ALA A 473 -2.43 -40.44 -72.94
CA ALA A 473 -2.82 -41.28 -74.07
C ALA A 473 -3.74 -42.44 -73.65
N ARG A 474 -3.65 -42.92 -72.41
CA ARG A 474 -4.58 -43.92 -71.85
C ARG A 474 -5.95 -43.30 -71.54
N LEU A 475 -6.02 -42.05 -71.08
CA LEU A 475 -7.28 -41.36 -70.82
C LEU A 475 -8.08 -41.04 -72.10
N LYS A 476 -7.41 -40.73 -73.21
CA LYS A 476 -8.07 -40.54 -74.52
C LYS A 476 -8.64 -41.83 -75.15
N LYS A 477 -8.35 -43.00 -74.60
CA LYS A 477 -8.92 -44.28 -75.06
C LYS A 477 -10.20 -44.68 -74.30
N VAL A 478 -10.60 -43.91 -73.28
CA VAL A 478 -11.77 -44.20 -72.42
C VAL A 478 -12.91 -43.16 -72.61
N THR A 479 -12.69 -42.13 -73.41
CA THR A 479 -13.73 -41.20 -73.93
C THR A 479 -13.81 -41.32 -75.44
#